data_AF-A0A7X8ICT6-F1
#
_entry.id   AF-A0A7X8ICT6-F1
#
_cell.length_a   1.000
_cell.length_b   1.000
_cell.length_c   1.000
_cell.angle_alpha   90.00
_cell.angle_beta   90.00
_cell.angle_gamma   90.00
#
_symmetry.space_group_name_H-M   'P 1'
#
loop_
_entity.id
_entity.type
_entity.pdbx_description
1 polymer ?
#
loop_
_entity_poly.entity_id
_entity_poly.type
_entity_poly.pdbx_seq_one_letter_code
_entity_poly.pdbx_strand_id
1 'polypeptide(L)'
;AAALRHADAALLVTEPTLFGRSDLEGMLELAADMKVPAALVINKTGVGDAWPDDLIKRFNVEILASYPFSRASAEMGAKGKSPFESDPRWAETTRSLWAGIERVFS
;
A
#
# COMPACT_ATOMS: atom_id res chain seq x y z
N ALA A 1 0.45 3.04 -16.00
CA ALA A 1 1.40 2.51 -17.01
C ALA A 1 2.65 3.38 -17.17
N ALA A 2 2.56 4.68 -17.50
CA ALA A 2 3.75 5.51 -17.75
C ALA A 2 4.76 5.52 -16.58
N ALA A 3 4.27 5.66 -15.34
CA ALA A 3 5.10 5.59 -14.14
C ALA A 3 5.77 4.21 -13.92
N LEU A 4 5.10 3.12 -14.30
CA LEU A 4 5.62 1.76 -14.15
C LEU A 4 6.68 1.39 -15.19
N ARG A 5 6.69 2.06 -16.35
CA ARG A 5 7.56 1.70 -17.48
C ARG A 5 9.06 1.75 -17.13
N HIS A 6 9.44 2.61 -16.21
CA HIS A 6 10.83 2.84 -15.83
C HIS A 6 11.07 2.55 -14.34
N ALA A 7 10.13 1.89 -13.67
CA ALA A 7 10.24 1.56 -12.26
C ALA A 7 10.87 0.17 -12.11
N ASP A 8 11.82 0.03 -11.18
CA ASP A 8 12.41 -1.25 -10.81
C ASP A 8 11.42 -2.13 -10.03
N ALA A 9 10.50 -1.49 -9.30
CA ALA A 9 9.44 -2.14 -8.53
C ALA A 9 8.25 -1.19 -8.31
N ALA A 10 7.11 -1.75 -7.90
CA ALA A 10 5.90 -1.02 -7.55
C ALA A 10 5.47 -1.30 -6.11
N LEU A 11 5.25 -0.26 -5.32
CA LEU A 11 4.57 -0.36 -4.04
C LEU A 11 3.12 0.12 -4.20
N LEU A 12 2.18 -0.82 -4.16
CA LEU A 12 0.76 -0.53 -4.37
C LEU A 12 0.07 -0.28 -3.03
N VAL A 13 -0.57 0.87 -2.90
CA VAL A 13 -1.35 1.22 -1.71
C VAL A 13 -2.84 1.01 -2.00
N THR A 14 -3.52 0.26 -1.15
CA THR A 14 -4.98 0.04 -1.25
C THR A 14 -5.65 0.22 0.11
N GLU A 15 -6.97 0.19 0.15
CA GLU A 15 -7.79 0.15 1.36
C GLU A 15 -8.75 -1.04 1.29
N PRO A 16 -9.18 -1.63 2.43
CA PRO A 16 -10.02 -2.83 2.45
C PRO A 16 -11.49 -2.53 2.15
N THR A 17 -11.74 -1.79 1.06
CA THR A 17 -13.06 -1.47 0.51
C THR A 17 -13.21 -2.16 -0.84
N LEU A 18 -14.46 -2.40 -1.29
CA LEU A 18 -14.71 -3.02 -2.61
C LEU A 18 -14.10 -2.19 -3.75
N PHE A 19 -14.12 -0.87 -3.61
CA PHE A 19 -13.49 0.04 -4.57
C PHE A 19 -11.96 -0.11 -4.56
N GLY A 20 -11.32 -0.03 -3.39
CA GLY A 20 -9.87 -0.21 -3.27
C GLY A 20 -9.40 -1.57 -3.77
N ARG A 21 -10.21 -2.61 -3.57
CA ARG A 21 -9.95 -3.96 -4.09
C ARG A 21 -10.03 -4.04 -5.62
N SER A 22 -11.05 -3.45 -6.23
CA SER A 22 -11.21 -3.42 -7.69
C SER A 22 -10.04 -2.66 -8.36
N ASP A 23 -9.65 -1.53 -7.79
CA ASP A 23 -8.51 -0.74 -8.28
C ASP A 23 -7.20 -1.52 -8.13
N LEU A 24 -7.02 -2.21 -6.99
CA LEU A 24 -5.84 -3.02 -6.73
C LEU A 24 -5.71 -4.16 -7.75
N GLU A 25 -6.80 -4.87 -8.07
CA GLU A 25 -6.78 -5.96 -9.03
C GLU A 25 -6.27 -5.49 -10.40
N GLY A 26 -6.82 -4.38 -10.93
CA GLY A 26 -6.37 -3.83 -12.20
C GLY A 26 -4.91 -3.36 -12.19
N MET A 27 -4.42 -2.83 -11.05
CA MET A 27 -3.00 -2.44 -10.92
C MET A 27 -2.07 -3.65 -10.81
N LEU A 28 -2.49 -4.72 -10.14
CA LEU A 28 -1.73 -5.98 -10.06
C LEU A 28 -1.65 -6.66 -11.42
N GLU A 29 -2.74 -6.69 -12.18
CA GLU A 29 -2.76 -7.18 -13.57
C GLU A 29 -1.79 -6.39 -14.45
N LEU A 30 -1.87 -5.05 -14.38
CA LEU A 30 -0.97 -4.19 -15.13
C LEU A 30 0.51 -4.38 -14.75
N ALA A 31 0.82 -4.46 -13.45
CA ALA A 31 2.19 -4.67 -12.99
C ALA A 31 2.72 -6.04 -13.46
N ALA A 32 1.90 -7.08 -13.38
CA ALA A 32 2.24 -8.43 -13.86
C ALA A 32 2.50 -8.45 -15.37
N ASP A 33 1.62 -7.84 -16.18
CA ASP A 33 1.78 -7.74 -17.63
C ASP A 33 3.06 -6.99 -18.03
N MET A 34 3.40 -5.95 -17.27
CA MET A 34 4.62 -5.17 -17.45
C MET A 34 5.88 -5.83 -16.84
N LYS A 35 5.73 -6.97 -16.16
CA LYS A 35 6.78 -7.68 -15.43
C LYS A 35 7.50 -6.82 -14.39
N VAL A 36 6.76 -5.91 -13.75
CA VAL A 36 7.27 -5.06 -12.66
C VAL A 36 6.98 -5.76 -11.34
N PRO A 37 8.02 -6.10 -10.53
CA PRO A 37 7.83 -6.64 -9.18
C PRO A 37 6.96 -5.72 -8.33
N ALA A 38 6.04 -6.29 -7.54
CA ALA A 38 5.11 -5.50 -6.76
C ALA A 38 4.97 -6.00 -5.31
N ALA A 39 4.71 -5.07 -4.40
CA ALA A 39 4.37 -5.33 -3.01
C ALA A 39 3.27 -4.37 -2.54
N LEU A 40 2.61 -4.69 -1.42
CA LEU A 40 1.40 -4.02 -0.97
C LEU A 40 1.58 -3.23 0.33
N VAL A 41 0.83 -2.13 0.44
CA VAL A 41 0.52 -1.45 1.69
C VAL A 41 -1.00 -1.37 1.83
N ILE A 42 -1.54 -1.83 2.96
CA ILE A 42 -2.97 -1.71 3.26
C ILE A 42 -3.20 -0.48 4.14
N ASN A 43 -3.73 0.59 3.55
CA ASN A 43 -4.10 1.81 4.24
C ASN A 43 -5.55 1.75 4.75
N LYS A 44 -5.86 2.59 5.74
CA LYS A 44 -7.19 2.72 6.37
C LYS A 44 -7.81 1.38 6.80
N THR A 45 -7.01 0.51 7.42
CA THR A 45 -7.56 -0.73 7.97
C THR A 45 -8.65 -0.42 9.01
N GLY A 46 -9.70 -1.26 9.04
CA GLY A 46 -10.88 -1.07 9.88
C GLY A 46 -12.02 -0.24 9.28
N VAL A 47 -11.89 0.27 8.04
CA VAL A 47 -12.98 1.01 7.34
C VAL A 47 -13.88 0.10 6.50
N GLY A 48 -13.48 -1.13 6.24
CA GLY A 48 -14.26 -2.14 5.53
C GLY A 48 -13.67 -3.53 5.68
N ASP A 49 -14.38 -4.51 5.11
CA ASP A 49 -14.10 -5.95 5.29
C ASP A 49 -13.62 -6.64 3.99
N ALA A 50 -13.33 -5.87 2.94
CA ALA A 50 -12.96 -6.41 1.64
C ALA A 50 -11.44 -6.68 1.54
N TRP A 51 -10.95 -7.62 2.36
CA TRP A 51 -9.53 -7.96 2.38
C TRP A 51 -9.09 -8.65 1.06
N PRO A 52 -7.93 -8.33 0.47
CA PRO A 52 -7.53 -8.82 -0.85
C PRO A 52 -6.78 -10.17 -0.82
N ASP A 53 -7.19 -11.12 0.02
CA ASP A 53 -6.46 -12.39 0.26
C ASP A 53 -6.24 -13.24 -1.01
N ASP A 54 -7.25 -13.33 -1.86
CA ASP A 54 -7.17 -14.07 -3.12
C ASP A 54 -6.29 -13.34 -4.15
N LEU A 55 -6.29 -12.00 -4.18
CA LEU A 55 -5.39 -11.23 -5.04
C LEU A 55 -3.94 -11.41 -4.58
N ILE A 56 -3.69 -11.36 -3.27
CA ILE A 56 -2.37 -11.61 -2.67
C ILE A 56 -1.84 -12.97 -3.11
N LYS A 57 -2.68 -14.01 -3.03
CA LYS A 57 -2.32 -15.37 -3.45
C LYS A 57 -2.14 -15.49 -4.97
N ARG A 58 -3.05 -14.92 -5.75
CA ARG A 58 -3.07 -14.99 -7.22
C ARG A 58 -1.83 -14.32 -7.83
N PHE A 59 -1.45 -13.15 -7.33
CA PHE A 59 -0.33 -12.37 -7.86
C PHE A 59 0.98 -12.60 -7.10
N ASN A 60 0.96 -13.40 -6.03
CA ASN A 60 2.13 -13.71 -5.19
C ASN A 60 2.84 -12.44 -4.70
N VAL A 61 2.08 -11.51 -4.12
CA VAL A 61 2.58 -10.22 -3.61
C VAL A 61 2.60 -10.18 -2.09
N GLU A 62 3.60 -9.52 -1.51
CA GLU A 62 3.75 -9.41 -0.05
C GLU A 62 3.12 -8.12 0.48
N ILE A 63 2.41 -8.16 1.63
CA ILE A 63 2.04 -6.95 2.37
C ILE A 63 3.21 -6.53 3.25
N LEU A 64 3.79 -5.36 2.97
CA LEU A 64 4.93 -4.83 3.73
C LEU A 64 4.53 -3.97 4.92
N ALA A 65 3.33 -3.38 4.87
CA ALA A 65 2.81 -2.57 5.97
C ALA A 65 1.29 -2.45 5.94
N SER A 66 0.72 -2.12 7.10
CA SER A 66 -0.67 -1.66 7.20
C SER A 66 -0.77 -0.41 8.08
N TYR A 67 -1.65 0.51 7.68
CA TYR A 67 -1.94 1.74 8.40
C TYR A 67 -3.42 1.74 8.80
N PRO A 68 -3.75 1.76 10.11
CA PRO A 68 -5.13 1.85 10.55
C PRO A 68 -5.75 3.20 10.21
N PHE A 69 -7.06 3.22 10.04
CA PHE A 69 -7.75 4.48 9.88
C PHE A 69 -7.58 5.37 11.11
N SER A 70 -7.13 6.60 10.87
CA SER A 70 -6.93 7.62 11.88
C SER A 70 -7.51 8.93 11.41
N ARG A 71 -8.55 9.42 12.12
CA ARG A 71 -9.13 10.73 11.87
C ARG A 71 -8.08 11.83 12.02
N ALA A 72 -7.23 11.75 13.06
CA ALA A 72 -6.16 12.71 13.29
C ALA A 72 -5.19 12.79 12.09
N SER A 73 -4.77 11.63 11.56
CA SER A 73 -3.88 11.59 10.40
C SER A 73 -4.56 12.12 9.13
N ALA A 74 -5.85 11.84 8.93
CA ALA A 74 -6.63 12.39 7.83
C ALA A 74 -6.76 13.93 7.91
N GLU A 75 -7.00 14.47 9.11
CA GLU A 75 -7.07 15.91 9.35
C GLU A 75 -5.72 16.60 9.12
N MET A 76 -4.60 15.96 9.49
CA MET A 76 -3.26 16.47 9.19
C MET A 76 -2.99 16.51 7.70
N GLY A 77 -3.31 15.44 6.98
CA GLY A 77 -3.21 15.39 5.52
C GLY A 77 -4.05 16.47 4.85
N ALA A 78 -5.28 16.71 5.31
CA ALA A 78 -6.15 17.78 4.81
C ALA A 78 -5.57 19.20 5.04
N LYS A 79 -4.70 19.36 6.05
CA LYS A 79 -3.97 20.60 6.35
C LYS A 79 -2.60 20.68 5.65
N GLY A 80 -2.26 19.71 4.81
CA GLY A 80 -0.95 19.61 4.15
C GLY A 80 0.20 19.29 5.10
N LYS A 81 -0.09 18.72 6.28
CA LYS A 81 0.89 18.38 7.31
C LYS A 81 1.20 16.90 7.33
N SER A 82 2.37 16.56 7.85
CA SER A 82 2.79 15.17 7.96
C SER A 82 1.99 14.44 9.04
N PRO A 83 1.50 13.21 8.78
CA PRO A 83 0.85 12.40 9.82
C PRO A 83 1.81 12.02 10.96
N PHE A 84 3.12 12.06 10.75
CA PHE A 84 4.15 11.85 11.79
C PHE A 84 4.04 12.87 12.93
N GLU A 85 3.50 14.06 12.68
CA GLU A 85 3.28 15.08 13.71
C GLU A 85 2.12 14.73 14.66
N SER A 86 1.20 13.84 14.24
CA SER A 86 -0.01 13.49 15.00
C SER A 86 0.00 12.10 15.61
N ASP A 87 0.74 11.16 15.03
CA ASP A 87 0.75 9.77 15.45
C ASP A 87 2.15 9.16 15.30
N PRO A 88 2.89 8.98 16.42
CA PRO A 88 4.23 8.40 16.40
C PRO A 88 4.31 7.01 15.76
N ARG A 89 3.20 6.24 15.74
CA ARG A 89 3.16 4.91 15.12
C ARG A 89 3.37 4.98 13.62
N TRP A 90 3.03 6.09 12.97
CA TRP A 90 3.36 6.26 11.55
C TRP A 90 4.86 6.14 11.31
N ALA A 91 5.68 6.76 12.15
CA ALA A 91 7.14 6.70 11.99
C ALA A 91 7.67 5.27 12.18
N GLU A 92 7.11 4.51 13.11
CA GLU A 92 7.47 3.11 13.33
C GLU A 92 7.05 2.23 12.15
N THR A 93 5.78 2.30 11.72
CA THR A 93 5.27 1.54 10.58
C THR A 93 6.03 1.89 9.30
N THR A 94 6.34 3.17 9.06
CA THR A 94 7.12 3.58 7.87
C THR A 94 8.56 3.06 7.92
N ARG A 95 9.20 2.98 9.09
CA ARG A 95 10.52 2.34 9.22
C ARG A 95 10.46 0.85 8.88
N SER A 96 9.44 0.14 9.38
CA SER A 96 9.24 -1.28 9.05
C SER A 96 8.94 -1.49 7.57
N LEU A 97 8.17 -0.59 6.96
CA LEU A 97 7.91 -0.58 5.52
C LEU A 97 9.21 -0.44 4.73
N TRP A 98 10.07 0.51 5.10
CA TRP A 98 11.37 0.71 4.44
C TRP A 98 12.24 -0.55 4.49
N ALA A 99 12.39 -1.15 5.67
CA ALA A 99 13.13 -2.41 5.82
C ALA A 99 12.52 -3.56 4.98
N GLY A 100 11.19 -3.60 4.84
CA GLY A 100 10.50 -4.53 3.96
C GLY A 100 10.80 -4.31 2.48
N ILE A 101 10.81 -3.05 2.04
CA ILE A 101 11.17 -2.66 0.66
C ILE A 101 12.60 -3.09 0.35
N GLU A 102 13.55 -2.78 1.23
CA GLU A 102 14.95 -3.17 1.07
C GLU A 102 15.08 -4.70 0.96
N ARG A 103 14.38 -5.46 1.80
CA ARG A 103 14.41 -6.93 1.76
C ARG A 103 13.81 -7.53 0.48
N VAL A 104 12.74 -6.94 -0.05
CA VAL A 104 11.98 -7.54 -1.17
C VAL A 104 12.53 -7.11 -2.53
N PHE A 105 13.10 -5.91 -2.64
CA PHE A 105 13.51 -5.33 -3.92
C PHE A 105 15.02 -5.04 -4.07
N SER A 106 15.84 -5.25 -3.03
CA SER A 106 17.31 -5.18 -3.16
C SER A 106 17.90 -6.56 -3.44
#